data_AF-W4LD09-F1
#
_entry.id   AF-W4LD09-F1
#
_cell.length_a   1.000
_cell.length_b   1.000
_cell.length_c   1.000
_cell.angle_alpha   90.00
_cell.angle_beta   90.00
_cell.angle_gamma   90.00
#
_symmetry.space_group_name_H-M   'P 1'
#
loop_
_entity.id
_entity.type
_entity.pdbx_description
1 polymer ?
#
loop_
_entity_poly.entity_id
_entity_poly.type
_entity_poly.pdbx_seq_one_letter_code
_entity_poly.pdbx_strand_id
1 'polypeptide(L)'
;MVAIERAGIPAVGIVARSFDLAWQSCTDGWGQPSTAFITIPHSTTGQTADFIHRMVDEQIDGIVQGLTVVPAAVGARLDSQASRQSTEIFTVEMDATPEGLDAVNRFLAERDWSDGLPVIPPTPEAVEQMLQGTRRQPQDVLMVMEPGFGLATVEKIAINAVMAGCRPEQFPVLLAAIDCLAQPQMNHRDMQVSGHTEAPLILVNGPVAKRAGINSGTTAMGPGVINHANTAIGRALRLCLINIGYCKAGAGDPNYIGLPTKFGMCIAENEEVSPWTPYHVDQGFKRDESAVTVVTVTGPTTIIDSGSRSPEQTLDNIASMMFYRNAGAGAWIRGLPSAQVGHSNKRVTYQSPYHPIILSPSRAVILAEAGMSKQDAQAWLHRHCRLSLQSALGARGMPVDAQGKWLTHPELQPLASDPEATIPALEHPEQYLLFVSGGSTHYANFFYGTYGIATMPVEEG
;
A
#
# COMPACT_ATOMS: atom_id res chain seq x y z
N MET A 1 -1.36 -23.36 -3.82
CA MET A 1 -0.26 -24.34 -3.93
C MET A 1 0.08 -24.93 -2.58
N VAL A 2 0.71 -24.19 -1.65
CA VAL A 2 0.96 -24.65 -0.26
C VAL A 2 -0.26 -25.32 0.40
N ALA A 3 -1.45 -24.70 0.31
CA ALA A 3 -2.67 -25.28 0.87
C ALA A 3 -3.08 -26.62 0.22
N ILE A 4 -2.78 -26.82 -1.07
CA ILE A 4 -3.09 -28.04 -1.84
C ILE A 4 -2.13 -29.16 -1.40
N GLU A 5 -0.83 -28.87 -1.29
CA GLU A 5 0.16 -29.84 -0.80
C GLU A 5 -0.10 -30.26 0.65
N ARG A 6 -0.49 -29.31 1.51
CA ARG A 6 -0.92 -29.62 2.90
C ARG A 6 -2.15 -30.52 2.96
N ALA A 7 -2.99 -30.53 1.91
CA ALA A 7 -4.11 -31.45 1.78
C ALA A 7 -3.71 -32.83 1.23
N GLY A 8 -2.41 -33.08 1.01
CA GLY A 8 -1.88 -34.34 0.49
C GLY A 8 -2.01 -34.49 -1.03
N ILE A 9 -2.27 -33.40 -1.75
CA ILE A 9 -2.39 -33.39 -3.21
C ILE A 9 -1.09 -32.80 -3.79
N PRO A 10 -0.29 -33.56 -4.57
CA PRO A 10 0.89 -33.04 -5.23
C PRO A 10 0.56 -31.86 -6.12
N ALA A 11 1.36 -30.79 -6.07
CA ALA A 11 1.09 -29.57 -6.81
C ALA A 11 2.43 -28.91 -7.21
N VAL A 12 2.53 -28.44 -8.46
CA VAL A 12 3.73 -27.74 -8.95
C VAL A 12 3.39 -26.33 -9.39
N GLY A 13 4.13 -25.34 -8.87
CA GLY A 13 4.01 -23.95 -9.28
C GLY A 13 4.63 -23.71 -10.66
N ILE A 14 3.98 -22.93 -11.51
CA ILE A 14 4.59 -22.40 -12.74
C ILE A 14 4.92 -20.93 -12.46
N VAL A 15 6.20 -20.63 -12.30
CA VAL A 15 6.68 -19.33 -11.83
C VAL A 15 7.50 -18.69 -12.95
N ALA A 16 7.27 -17.41 -13.24
CA ALA A 16 8.16 -16.70 -14.15
C ALA A 16 9.48 -16.38 -13.45
N ARG A 17 10.60 -16.39 -14.17
CA ARG A 17 11.93 -16.15 -13.61
C ARG A 17 12.02 -14.88 -12.74
N SER A 18 11.28 -13.83 -13.09
CA SER A 18 11.20 -12.58 -12.31
C SER A 18 10.52 -12.73 -10.94
N PHE A 19 9.87 -13.86 -10.67
CA PHE A 19 9.14 -14.17 -9.44
C PHE A 19 9.72 -15.38 -8.68
N ASP A 20 10.82 -15.99 -9.12
CA ASP A 20 11.39 -17.16 -8.43
C ASP A 20 11.71 -16.85 -6.96
N LEU A 21 12.33 -15.70 -6.69
CA LEU A 21 12.65 -15.25 -5.33
C LEU A 21 11.39 -14.91 -4.51
N ALA A 22 10.38 -14.31 -5.16
CA ALA A 22 9.10 -13.99 -4.52
C ALA A 22 8.34 -15.26 -4.12
N TRP A 23 8.34 -16.27 -5.01
CA TRP A 23 7.78 -17.59 -4.73
C TRP A 23 8.47 -18.21 -3.52
N GLN A 24 9.79 -18.25 -3.53
CA GLN A 24 10.59 -18.89 -2.48
C GLN A 24 10.38 -18.19 -1.12
N SER A 25 10.43 -16.85 -1.11
CA SER A 25 10.11 -16.04 0.08
C SER A 25 8.72 -16.35 0.63
N CYS A 26 7.71 -16.48 -0.24
CA CYS A 26 6.35 -16.82 0.19
C CYS A 26 6.28 -18.24 0.77
N THR A 27 6.84 -19.24 0.08
CA THR A 27 6.78 -20.65 0.51
C THR A 27 7.53 -20.89 1.82
N ASP A 28 8.65 -20.18 2.03
CA ASP A 28 9.42 -20.19 3.27
C ASP A 28 8.59 -19.62 4.42
N GLY A 29 7.93 -18.48 4.20
CA GLY A 29 7.00 -17.90 5.18
C GLY A 29 5.87 -18.87 5.53
N TRP A 30 5.35 -19.61 4.55
CA TRP A 30 4.33 -20.63 4.78
C TRP A 30 4.88 -21.93 5.41
N GLY A 31 6.17 -22.01 5.73
CA GLY A 31 6.81 -23.19 6.32
C GLY A 31 6.78 -24.41 5.38
N GLN A 32 6.81 -24.19 4.07
CA GLN A 32 6.85 -25.23 3.04
C GLN A 32 7.96 -24.91 2.00
N PRO A 33 9.23 -24.80 2.44
CA PRO A 33 10.35 -24.40 1.57
C PRO A 33 10.59 -25.38 0.40
N SER A 34 10.08 -26.61 0.51
CA SER A 34 10.19 -27.65 -0.51
C SER A 34 9.01 -27.69 -1.49
N THR A 35 8.10 -26.70 -1.47
CA THR A 35 6.97 -26.64 -2.43
C THR A 35 7.52 -26.65 -3.86
N ALA A 36 7.14 -27.63 -4.66
CA ALA A 36 7.68 -27.80 -6.01
C ALA A 36 7.25 -26.66 -6.94
N PHE A 37 8.19 -26.18 -7.77
CA PHE A 37 7.89 -25.25 -8.85
C PHE A 37 8.85 -25.43 -10.03
N ILE A 38 8.42 -24.97 -11.19
CA ILE A 38 9.24 -24.81 -12.40
C ILE A 38 9.28 -23.35 -12.80
N THR A 39 10.34 -22.98 -13.51
CA THR A 39 10.56 -21.60 -13.95
C THR A 39 10.33 -21.47 -15.45
N ILE A 40 9.42 -20.57 -15.84
CA ILE A 40 9.24 -20.12 -17.22
C ILE A 40 10.01 -18.79 -17.43
N PRO A 41 10.48 -18.48 -18.66
CA PRO A 41 11.35 -17.33 -18.86
C PRO A 41 10.67 -15.97 -18.64
N HIS A 42 9.36 -15.87 -18.90
CA HIS A 42 8.60 -14.63 -18.77
C HIS A 42 7.23 -14.84 -18.13
N SER A 43 6.66 -13.78 -17.56
CA SER A 43 5.27 -13.78 -17.10
C SER A 43 4.31 -14.06 -18.26
N THR A 44 3.26 -14.84 -18.02
CA THR A 44 2.23 -15.13 -19.02
C THR A 44 1.33 -13.92 -19.31
N THR A 45 1.27 -12.96 -18.38
CA THR A 45 0.46 -11.75 -18.53
C THR A 45 0.98 -10.89 -19.69
N GLY A 46 0.09 -10.50 -20.60
CA GLY A 46 0.41 -9.67 -21.77
C GLY A 46 1.08 -10.39 -22.93
N GLN A 47 1.27 -11.71 -22.83
CA GLN A 47 1.89 -12.53 -23.89
C GLN A 47 0.85 -13.18 -24.80
N THR A 48 1.26 -13.56 -26.01
CA THR A 48 0.40 -14.31 -26.94
C THR A 48 0.26 -15.76 -26.50
N ALA A 49 -0.87 -16.39 -26.86
CA ALA A 49 -1.13 -17.80 -26.54
C ALA A 49 0.02 -18.71 -27.03
N ASP A 50 0.47 -18.57 -28.27
CA ASP A 50 1.56 -19.38 -28.84
C ASP A 50 2.89 -19.20 -28.10
N PHE A 51 3.15 -18.02 -27.54
CA PHE A 51 4.33 -17.80 -26.72
C PHE A 51 4.19 -18.47 -25.35
N ILE A 52 3.01 -18.36 -24.73
CA ILE A 52 2.70 -19.04 -23.46
C ILE A 52 2.81 -20.56 -23.61
N HIS A 53 2.22 -21.13 -24.67
CA HIS A 53 2.30 -22.57 -24.95
C HIS A 53 3.74 -23.04 -25.06
N ARG A 54 4.56 -22.37 -25.88
CA ARG A 54 5.99 -22.72 -26.01
C ARG A 54 6.73 -22.68 -24.68
N MET A 55 6.55 -21.61 -23.88
CA MET A 55 7.22 -21.49 -22.58
C MET A 55 6.84 -22.61 -21.60
N VAL A 56 5.58 -23.05 -21.61
CA VAL A 56 5.09 -24.10 -20.70
C VAL A 56 5.41 -25.49 -21.22
N ASP A 57 5.27 -25.72 -22.53
CA ASP A 57 5.54 -27.01 -23.17
C ASP A 57 7.01 -27.43 -22.99
N GLU A 58 7.92 -26.46 -23.04
CA GLU A 58 9.35 -26.67 -22.75
C GLU A 58 9.63 -27.11 -21.30
N GLN A 59 8.66 -26.96 -20.39
CA GLN A 59 8.79 -27.30 -18.97
C GLN A 59 8.00 -28.56 -18.57
N ILE A 60 7.36 -29.26 -19.52
CA ILE A 60 6.49 -30.41 -19.23
C ILE A 60 7.21 -31.51 -18.44
N ASP A 61 8.44 -31.85 -18.81
CA ASP A 61 9.22 -32.86 -18.08
C ASP A 61 9.46 -32.44 -16.62
N GLY A 62 9.75 -31.15 -16.39
CA GLY A 62 9.90 -30.59 -15.05
C GLY A 62 8.60 -30.58 -14.24
N ILE A 63 7.46 -30.30 -14.90
CA ILE A 63 6.11 -30.38 -14.29
C ILE A 63 5.81 -31.82 -13.86
N VAL A 64 6.04 -32.80 -14.75
CA VAL A 64 5.84 -34.22 -14.45
C VAL A 64 6.75 -34.64 -13.30
N GLN A 65 8.02 -34.24 -13.30
CA GLN A 65 8.95 -34.54 -12.22
C GLN A 65 8.48 -33.95 -10.89
N GLY A 66 8.09 -32.67 -10.85
CA GLY A 66 7.60 -32.01 -9.63
C GLY A 66 6.31 -32.62 -9.06
N LEU A 67 5.47 -33.22 -9.90
CA LEU A 67 4.23 -33.88 -9.47
C LEU A 67 4.42 -35.34 -9.04
N THR A 68 5.46 -36.02 -9.53
CA THR A 68 5.65 -37.47 -9.34
C THR A 68 6.79 -37.83 -8.40
N VAL A 69 7.71 -36.91 -8.14
CA VAL A 69 8.83 -37.09 -7.24
C VAL A 69 8.58 -36.29 -5.97
N VAL A 70 8.44 -36.98 -4.83
CA VAL A 70 8.45 -36.33 -3.52
C VAL A 70 9.90 -35.90 -3.26
N PRO A 71 10.20 -34.59 -3.15
CA PRO A 71 11.52 -34.15 -2.76
C PRO A 71 11.85 -34.80 -1.42
N ALA A 72 13.02 -35.46 -1.30
CA ALA A 72 13.50 -35.87 0.02
C ALA A 72 13.45 -34.62 0.89
N ALA A 73 12.68 -34.68 1.98
CA ALA A 73 12.49 -33.53 2.85
C ALA A 73 13.86 -32.93 3.12
N VAL A 74 14.12 -31.73 2.59
CA VAL A 74 15.28 -30.97 3.00
C VAL A 74 14.98 -30.68 4.46
N GLY A 75 15.58 -31.50 5.33
CA GLY A 75 15.53 -31.30 6.76
C GLY A 75 16.22 -29.99 7.03
N ALA A 76 15.51 -28.88 6.83
CA ALA A 76 15.83 -27.64 7.44
C ALA A 76 15.88 -27.96 8.92
N ARG A 77 17.10 -28.00 9.47
CA ARG A 77 17.32 -27.93 10.90
C ARG A 77 16.71 -26.59 11.32
N LEU A 78 15.43 -26.61 11.62
CA LEU A 78 14.89 -25.67 12.58
C LEU A 78 15.60 -26.05 13.86
N ASP A 79 16.68 -25.34 14.19
CA ASP A 79 17.25 -25.39 15.52
C ASP A 79 16.11 -25.08 16.49
N SER A 80 15.54 -26.13 17.07
CA SER A 80 14.39 -26.10 17.96
C SER A 80 14.78 -25.59 19.35
N GLN A 81 15.83 -24.78 19.42
CA GLN A 81 16.43 -24.21 20.63
C GLN A 81 16.52 -22.68 20.61
N ALA A 82 15.83 -21.99 19.70
CA ALA A 82 15.61 -20.56 19.88
C ALA A 82 14.68 -20.35 21.09
N SER A 83 15.32 -20.08 22.23
CA SER A 83 14.69 -19.63 23.47
C SER A 83 13.55 -18.65 23.19
N ARG A 84 12.41 -18.88 23.83
CA ARG A 84 11.37 -17.85 23.95
C ARG A 84 12.02 -16.60 24.59
N GLN A 85 11.80 -15.43 23.99
CA GLN A 85 11.94 -14.08 24.58
C GLN A 85 13.32 -13.37 24.62
N SER A 86 14.12 -13.33 23.56
CA SER A 86 15.06 -12.20 23.46
C SER A 86 15.18 -11.65 22.06
N THR A 87 14.92 -10.34 21.94
CA THR A 87 15.44 -9.50 20.86
C THR A 87 16.96 -9.74 20.79
N GLU A 88 17.47 -10.10 19.62
CA GLU A 88 18.91 -10.32 19.42
C GLU A 88 19.65 -8.99 19.46
N ILE A 89 20.77 -8.95 20.19
CA ILE A 89 21.61 -7.75 20.31
C ILE A 89 22.92 -8.03 19.59
N PHE A 90 23.28 -7.14 18.67
CA PHE A 90 24.53 -7.18 17.93
C PHE A 90 25.46 -6.07 18.40
N THR A 91 26.74 -6.40 18.56
CA THR A 91 27.80 -5.40 18.81
C THR A 91 28.48 -5.08 17.49
N VAL A 92 28.51 -3.80 17.11
CA VAL A 92 29.23 -3.30 15.93
C VAL A 92 30.27 -2.31 16.42
N GLU A 93 31.55 -2.62 16.20
CA GLU A 93 32.65 -1.73 16.54
C GLU A 93 32.66 -0.52 15.59
N MET A 94 32.83 0.68 16.16
CA MET A 94 32.88 1.94 15.44
C MET A 94 34.12 2.73 15.84
N ASP A 95 34.68 3.47 14.89
CA ASP A 95 35.75 4.43 15.13
C ASP A 95 35.51 5.72 14.32
N ALA A 96 36.41 6.70 14.44
CA ALA A 96 36.29 8.00 13.79
C ALA A 96 36.65 8.00 12.29
N THR A 97 37.03 6.85 11.72
CA THR A 97 37.27 6.74 10.27
C THR A 97 35.95 6.75 9.51
N PRO A 98 35.95 7.11 8.21
CA PRO A 98 34.75 6.99 7.38
C PRO A 98 34.11 5.59 7.44
N GLU A 99 34.93 4.53 7.45
CA GLU A 99 34.47 3.15 7.53
C GLU A 99 33.85 2.81 8.89
N GLY A 100 34.40 3.36 9.98
CA GLY A 100 33.88 3.19 11.33
C GLY A 100 32.55 3.91 11.55
N LEU A 101 32.40 5.13 11.02
CA LEU A 101 31.14 5.88 11.08
C LEU A 101 30.01 5.22 10.26
N ASP A 102 30.36 4.49 9.21
CA ASP A 102 29.42 3.75 8.35
C ASP A 102 29.19 2.29 8.78
N ALA A 103 29.92 1.79 9.78
CA ALA A 103 29.96 0.37 10.13
C ALA A 103 28.56 -0.24 10.39
N VAL A 104 27.68 0.48 11.08
CA VAL A 104 26.31 0.03 11.34
C VAL A 104 25.48 -0.05 10.05
N ASN A 105 25.57 0.96 9.18
CA ASN A 105 24.83 0.95 7.92
C ASN A 105 25.28 -0.20 7.01
N ARG A 106 26.59 -0.46 6.95
CA ARG A 106 27.16 -1.61 6.23
C ARG A 106 26.67 -2.94 6.79
N PHE A 107 26.72 -3.11 8.11
CA PHE A 107 26.25 -4.31 8.79
C PHE A 107 24.79 -4.65 8.45
N LEU A 108 23.92 -3.62 8.42
CA LEU A 108 22.51 -3.75 8.09
C LEU A 108 22.28 -3.98 6.59
N ALA A 109 23.02 -3.27 5.72
CA ALA A 109 22.91 -3.42 4.27
C ALA A 109 23.32 -4.82 3.79
N GLU A 110 24.37 -5.41 4.37
CA GLU A 110 24.80 -6.79 4.06
C GLU A 110 23.74 -7.85 4.36
N ARG A 111 22.79 -7.54 5.25
CA ARG A 111 21.66 -8.42 5.65
C ARG A 111 20.34 -8.04 4.98
N ASP A 112 20.36 -6.96 4.19
CA ASP A 112 19.19 -6.35 3.56
C ASP A 112 18.13 -5.98 4.61
N TRP A 113 18.59 -5.31 5.68
CA TRP A 113 17.78 -4.80 6.81
C TRP A 113 17.61 -3.27 6.80
N SER A 114 17.86 -2.65 5.64
CA SER A 114 17.78 -1.21 5.42
C SER A 114 16.94 -0.92 4.17
N ASP A 115 16.45 0.30 4.06
CA ASP A 115 15.81 0.82 2.85
C ASP A 115 16.83 1.40 1.84
N GLY A 116 18.12 1.15 2.05
CA GLY A 116 19.22 1.65 1.20
C GLY A 116 19.69 3.07 1.56
N LEU A 117 19.09 3.68 2.58
CA LEU A 117 19.52 4.96 3.14
C LEU A 117 20.17 4.75 4.52
N PRO A 118 21.00 5.71 4.99
CA PRO A 118 21.51 5.66 6.35
C PRO A 118 20.38 5.61 7.38
N VAL A 119 20.61 4.85 8.45
CA VAL A 119 19.69 4.70 9.57
C VAL A 119 20.35 5.11 10.89
N ILE A 120 19.52 5.41 11.88
CA ILE A 120 19.98 5.57 13.26
C ILE A 120 20.12 4.16 13.88
N PRO A 121 21.24 3.83 14.55
CA PRO A 121 21.37 2.54 15.22
C PRO A 121 20.26 2.36 16.29
N PRO A 122 19.44 1.30 16.21
CA PRO A 122 18.37 1.06 17.17
C PRO A 122 18.90 0.40 18.44
N THR A 123 19.67 1.15 19.25
CA THR A 123 20.18 0.63 20.54
C THR A 123 19.02 0.36 21.51
N PRO A 124 19.20 -0.53 22.50
CA PRO A 124 18.17 -0.82 23.49
C PRO A 124 17.60 0.44 24.17
N GLU A 125 18.46 1.41 24.51
CA GLU A 125 18.05 2.67 25.15
C GLU A 125 17.24 3.56 24.20
N ALA A 126 17.61 3.61 22.91
CA ALA A 126 16.86 4.37 21.91
C ALA A 126 15.48 3.76 21.66
N VAL A 127 15.38 2.42 21.68
CA VAL A 127 14.11 1.70 21.59
C VAL A 127 13.27 1.92 22.84
N GLU A 128 13.86 1.86 24.04
CA GLU A 128 13.15 2.17 25.29
C GLU A 128 12.60 3.60 25.30
N GLN A 129 13.38 4.57 24.81
CA GLN A 129 12.92 5.95 24.63
C GLN A 129 11.77 6.05 23.63
N MET A 130 11.86 5.36 22.49
CA MET A 130 10.79 5.32 21.48
C MET A 130 9.48 4.78 22.06
N LEU A 131 9.57 3.72 22.88
CA LEU A 131 8.42 3.08 23.52
C LEU A 131 7.68 4.01 24.49
N GLN A 132 8.32 5.08 25.00
CA GLN A 132 7.64 6.11 25.80
C GLN A 132 6.58 6.88 25.00
N GLY A 133 6.61 6.79 23.67
CA GLY A 133 5.62 7.41 22.80
C GLY A 133 4.25 6.73 22.80
N THR A 134 4.10 5.56 23.44
CA THR A 134 2.85 4.79 23.43
C THR A 134 2.54 4.17 24.79
N ARG A 135 1.26 3.82 25.02
CA ARG A 135 0.80 3.03 26.18
C ARG A 135 0.67 1.55 25.88
N ARG A 136 0.78 1.15 24.61
CA ARG A 136 0.69 -0.26 24.19
C ARG A 136 1.88 -1.04 24.74
N GLN A 137 1.66 -2.30 25.08
CA GLN A 137 2.72 -3.14 25.64
C GLN A 137 3.71 -3.52 24.53
N PRO A 138 5.02 -3.61 24.82
CA PRO A 138 6.03 -3.92 23.80
C PRO A 138 5.77 -5.21 23.00
N GLN A 139 5.11 -6.19 23.62
CA GLN A 139 4.79 -7.49 23.00
C GLN A 139 3.41 -7.57 22.34
N ASP A 140 2.61 -6.49 22.37
CA ASP A 140 1.34 -6.45 21.66
C ASP A 140 1.59 -6.59 20.16
N VAL A 141 0.91 -7.55 19.51
CA VAL A 141 1.02 -7.82 18.08
C VAL A 141 -0.10 -7.07 17.35
N LEU A 142 0.29 -6.11 16.51
CA LEU A 142 -0.67 -5.33 15.72
C LEU A 142 -1.09 -6.07 14.44
N MET A 143 -0.15 -6.78 13.80
CA MET A 143 -0.45 -7.60 12.63
C MET A 143 0.54 -8.76 12.46
N VAL A 144 0.09 -9.78 11.73
CA VAL A 144 1.00 -10.74 11.09
C VAL A 144 1.32 -10.18 9.71
N MET A 145 2.55 -9.69 9.53
CA MET A 145 2.94 -8.92 8.36
C MET A 145 3.36 -9.83 7.21
N GLU A 146 2.64 -9.75 6.09
CA GLU A 146 2.83 -10.58 4.91
C GLU A 146 3.82 -9.88 3.95
N PRO A 147 4.55 -10.62 3.08
CA PRO A 147 4.49 -12.06 2.82
C PRO A 147 5.28 -12.97 3.78
N GLY A 148 6.21 -12.43 4.58
CA GLY A 148 7.10 -13.21 5.45
C GLY A 148 6.46 -13.71 6.76
N PHE A 149 5.27 -13.21 7.09
CA PHE A 149 4.50 -13.55 8.29
C PHE A 149 5.19 -13.22 9.61
N GLY A 150 6.02 -12.18 9.62
CA GLY A 150 6.59 -11.68 10.87
C GLY A 150 5.51 -11.11 11.78
N LEU A 151 5.61 -11.40 13.07
CA LEU A 151 4.77 -10.77 14.08
C LEU A 151 5.23 -9.32 14.28
N ALA A 152 4.39 -8.35 13.91
CA ALA A 152 4.64 -6.93 14.11
C ALA A 152 4.27 -6.53 15.55
N THR A 153 5.18 -6.81 16.47
CA THR A 153 5.06 -6.35 17.86
C THR A 153 5.36 -4.86 17.96
N VAL A 154 4.82 -4.17 18.97
CA VAL A 154 5.14 -2.76 19.25
C VAL A 154 6.66 -2.54 19.35
N GLU A 155 7.40 -3.43 20.04
CA GLU A 155 8.87 -3.36 20.15
C GLU A 155 9.56 -3.43 18.78
N LYS A 156 9.16 -4.36 17.90
CA LYS A 156 9.74 -4.48 16.55
C LYS A 156 9.42 -3.27 15.69
N ILE A 157 8.22 -2.69 15.83
CA ILE A 157 7.87 -1.46 15.14
C ILE A 157 8.70 -0.29 15.69
N ALA A 158 8.95 -0.23 17.01
CA ALA A 158 9.81 0.78 17.63
C ALA A 158 11.26 0.70 17.12
N ILE A 159 11.83 -0.50 16.97
CA ILE A 159 13.16 -0.71 16.37
C ILE A 159 13.23 -0.06 14.99
N ASN A 160 12.26 -0.34 14.11
CA ASN A 160 12.20 0.23 12.76
C ASN A 160 11.94 1.75 12.77
N ALA A 161 11.16 2.24 13.73
CA ALA A 161 10.93 3.67 13.92
C ALA A 161 12.22 4.40 14.31
N VAL A 162 13.02 3.85 15.24
CA VAL A 162 14.33 4.41 15.60
C VAL A 162 15.23 4.41 14.37
N MET A 163 15.33 3.30 13.63
CA MET A 163 16.12 3.22 12.40
C MET A 163 15.79 4.33 11.40
N ALA A 164 14.50 4.63 11.22
CA ALA A 164 14.04 5.69 10.33
C ALA A 164 14.31 7.12 10.84
N GLY A 165 14.72 7.27 12.11
CA GLY A 165 14.89 8.55 12.78
C GLY A 165 13.60 9.14 13.32
N CYS A 166 12.57 8.33 13.59
CA CYS A 166 11.38 8.82 14.28
C CYS A 166 11.72 9.34 15.69
N ARG A 167 10.87 10.21 16.21
CA ARG A 167 10.84 10.62 17.61
C ARG A 167 9.63 9.98 18.32
N PRO A 168 9.63 9.85 19.65
CA PRO A 168 8.54 9.23 20.37
C PRO A 168 7.15 9.82 20.05
N GLU A 169 7.06 11.13 19.80
CA GLU A 169 5.78 11.81 19.49
C GLU A 169 5.18 11.37 18.14
N GLN A 170 5.98 10.77 17.26
CA GLN A 170 5.55 10.26 15.95
C GLN A 170 5.15 8.79 16.00
N PHE A 171 5.52 8.08 17.07
CA PHE A 171 5.34 6.64 17.17
C PHE A 171 3.86 6.20 17.14
N PRO A 172 2.92 6.89 17.82
CA PRO A 172 1.49 6.58 17.71
C PRO A 172 0.93 6.64 16.29
N VAL A 173 1.44 7.56 15.46
CA VAL A 173 1.01 7.70 14.06
C VAL A 173 1.44 6.49 13.25
N LEU A 174 2.67 5.99 13.48
CA LEU A 174 3.16 4.77 12.84
C LEU A 174 2.37 3.54 13.29
N LEU A 175 2.06 3.41 14.58
CA LEU A 175 1.25 2.31 15.09
C LEU A 175 -0.15 2.31 14.46
N ALA A 176 -0.80 3.47 14.37
CA ALA A 176 -2.11 3.59 13.70
C ALA A 176 -2.02 3.28 12.19
N ALA A 177 -0.92 3.63 11.52
CA ALA A 177 -0.71 3.25 10.12
C ALA A 177 -0.56 1.72 9.95
N ILE A 178 0.09 1.03 10.90
CA ILE A 178 0.17 -0.44 10.92
C ILE A 178 -1.22 -1.04 11.20
N ASP A 179 -2.00 -0.46 12.13
CA ASP A 179 -3.38 -0.89 12.38
C ASP A 179 -4.28 -0.73 11.13
N CYS A 180 -4.05 0.31 10.31
CA CYS A 180 -4.69 0.44 9.01
C CYS A 180 -4.31 -0.72 8.09
N LEU A 181 -3.02 -1.03 7.94
CA LEU A 181 -2.56 -2.16 7.11
C LEU A 181 -3.06 -3.53 7.60
N ALA A 182 -3.33 -3.66 8.89
CA ALA A 182 -3.94 -4.86 9.47
C ALA A 182 -5.39 -5.07 9.04
N GLN A 183 -6.06 -4.02 8.54
CA GLN A 183 -7.44 -4.12 8.10
C GLN A 183 -7.54 -4.96 6.82
N PRO A 184 -8.43 -5.96 6.77
CA PRO A 184 -8.56 -6.83 5.61
C PRO A 184 -8.76 -6.12 4.27
N GLN A 185 -9.50 -5.01 4.25
CA GLN A 185 -9.74 -4.21 3.03
C GLN A 185 -8.48 -3.59 2.43
N MET A 186 -7.39 -3.46 3.19
CA MET A 186 -6.11 -2.98 2.65
C MET A 186 -5.45 -3.97 1.71
N ASN A 187 -5.89 -5.24 1.72
CA ASN A 187 -5.32 -6.32 0.92
C ASN A 187 -3.79 -6.32 0.95
N HIS A 188 -3.24 -6.21 2.17
CA HIS A 188 -1.83 -5.94 2.42
C HIS A 188 -0.88 -6.92 1.71
N ARG A 189 -1.22 -8.22 1.70
CA ARG A 189 -0.43 -9.22 0.96
C ARG A 189 -0.29 -8.87 -0.51
N ASP A 190 -1.41 -8.70 -1.20
CA ASP A 190 -1.41 -8.48 -2.65
C ASP A 190 -0.68 -7.18 -3.00
N MET A 191 -0.85 -6.14 -2.18
CA MET A 191 -0.08 -4.89 -2.29
C MET A 191 1.44 -5.12 -2.24
N GLN A 192 1.93 -6.01 -1.38
CA GLN A 192 3.35 -6.21 -1.16
C GLN A 192 4.00 -7.06 -2.26
N VAL A 193 3.32 -8.13 -2.69
CA VAL A 193 3.86 -9.08 -3.68
C VAL A 193 3.45 -8.78 -5.12
N SER A 194 2.87 -7.61 -5.36
CA SER A 194 2.47 -7.16 -6.68
C SER A 194 3.67 -6.82 -7.55
N GLY A 195 3.61 -7.17 -8.84
CA GLY A 195 4.51 -6.60 -9.84
C GLY A 195 4.20 -5.12 -10.14
N HIS A 196 3.01 -4.64 -9.73
CA HIS A 196 2.54 -3.27 -9.96
C HIS A 196 3.24 -2.26 -9.05
N THR A 197 3.44 -1.05 -9.55
CA THR A 197 4.05 0.08 -8.85
C THR A 197 3.08 0.78 -7.93
N GLU A 198 3.15 0.44 -6.64
CA GLU A 198 2.28 0.99 -5.60
C GLU A 198 2.97 1.21 -4.25
N ALA A 199 2.46 2.15 -3.46
CA ALA A 199 2.98 2.56 -2.16
C ALA A 199 1.84 2.99 -1.22
N PRO A 200 1.97 2.76 0.10
CA PRO A 200 1.08 3.35 1.09
C PRO A 200 1.27 4.88 1.17
N LEU A 201 0.18 5.62 1.08
CA LEU A 201 0.08 7.04 1.44
C LEU A 201 -0.57 7.15 2.83
N ILE A 202 0.17 7.72 3.77
CA ILE A 202 -0.30 7.98 5.14
C ILE A 202 -0.83 9.42 5.21
N LEU A 203 -2.12 9.55 5.51
CA LEU A 203 -2.81 10.82 5.68
C LEU A 203 -3.17 10.99 7.16
N VAL A 204 -2.65 12.06 7.77
CA VAL A 204 -2.80 12.31 9.21
C VAL A 204 -3.73 13.48 9.46
N ASN A 205 -4.60 13.30 10.43
CA ASN A 205 -5.64 14.25 10.82
C ASN A 205 -5.66 14.46 12.33
N GLY A 206 -6.14 15.64 12.73
CA GLY A 206 -6.36 16.02 14.12
C GLY A 206 -5.11 16.54 14.85
N PRO A 207 -5.22 16.79 16.16
CA PRO A 207 -4.18 17.41 16.98
C PRO A 207 -2.81 16.73 16.97
N VAL A 208 -2.75 15.42 16.68
CA VAL A 208 -1.49 14.67 16.60
C VAL A 208 -0.56 15.21 15.53
N ALA A 209 -1.07 15.76 14.42
CA ALA A 209 -0.23 16.27 13.34
C ALA A 209 0.75 17.34 13.85
N LYS A 210 0.25 18.28 14.66
CA LYS A 210 1.06 19.34 15.27
C LYS A 210 2.00 18.81 16.35
N ARG A 211 1.53 17.91 17.20
CA ARG A 211 2.35 17.32 18.30
C ARG A 211 3.51 16.47 17.76
N ALA A 212 3.26 15.69 16.73
CA ALA A 212 4.27 14.86 16.05
C ALA A 212 5.20 15.67 15.12
N GLY A 213 4.92 16.96 14.92
CA GLY A 213 5.68 17.85 14.04
C GLY A 213 5.55 17.50 12.55
N ILE A 214 4.41 16.94 12.14
CA ILE A 214 4.12 16.58 10.75
C ILE A 214 3.73 17.84 9.99
N ASN A 215 4.47 18.13 8.92
CA ASN A 215 4.18 19.27 8.07
C ASN A 215 2.94 19.00 7.21
N SER A 216 2.00 19.95 7.22
CA SER A 216 0.84 20.03 6.34
C SER A 216 0.91 21.22 5.36
N GLY A 217 1.93 22.07 5.50
CA GLY A 217 2.09 23.31 4.75
C GLY A 217 2.96 23.18 3.51
N THR A 218 3.59 24.27 3.10
CA THR A 218 4.49 24.32 1.94
C THR A 218 5.49 23.17 1.97
N THR A 219 5.67 22.51 0.82
CA THR A 219 6.52 21.33 0.63
C THR A 219 6.12 20.07 1.40
N ALA A 220 4.89 19.90 1.90
CA ALA A 220 4.50 18.73 2.73
C ALA A 220 4.91 17.34 2.20
N MET A 221 4.99 17.14 0.86
CA MET A 221 5.45 15.88 0.24
C MET A 221 6.91 15.90 -0.24
N GLY A 222 7.64 16.98 0.01
CA GLY A 222 9.02 17.19 -0.44
C GLY A 222 10.07 16.94 0.64
N PRO A 223 11.36 17.13 0.32
CA PRO A 223 12.44 17.00 1.30
C PRO A 223 12.57 18.24 2.21
N GLY A 224 13.38 18.11 3.27
CA GLY A 224 13.81 19.22 4.12
C GLY A 224 13.61 18.96 5.61
N VAL A 225 14.30 19.72 6.46
CA VAL A 225 14.20 19.58 7.94
C VAL A 225 12.76 19.75 8.42
N ILE A 226 11.98 20.61 7.76
CA ILE A 226 10.56 20.81 8.03
C ILE A 226 9.72 19.54 7.85
N ASN A 227 10.16 18.62 6.98
CA ASN A 227 9.49 17.36 6.68
C ASN A 227 10.16 16.17 7.37
N HIS A 228 11.03 16.39 8.35
CA HIS A 228 11.69 15.30 9.08
C HIS A 228 10.70 14.28 9.63
N ALA A 229 9.59 14.73 10.24
CA ALA A 229 8.55 13.83 10.76
C ALA A 229 7.87 13.04 9.63
N ASN A 230 7.46 13.73 8.55
CA ASN A 230 6.85 13.14 7.37
C ASN A 230 7.72 12.02 6.78
N THR A 231 9.00 12.32 6.53
CA THR A 231 9.96 11.37 5.97
C THR A 231 10.25 10.23 6.94
N ALA A 232 10.47 10.50 8.23
CA ALA A 232 10.76 9.47 9.22
C ALA A 232 9.59 8.49 9.37
N ILE A 233 8.34 8.95 9.48
CA ILE A 233 7.16 8.08 9.59
C ILE A 233 7.00 7.21 8.33
N GLY A 234 7.12 7.81 7.14
CA GLY A 234 7.04 7.08 5.88
C GLY A 234 8.12 6.00 5.77
N ARG A 235 9.38 6.35 6.07
CA ARG A 235 10.51 5.41 6.07
C ARG A 235 10.35 4.32 7.12
N ALA A 236 9.84 4.65 8.30
CA ALA A 236 9.62 3.68 9.37
C ALA A 236 8.60 2.61 8.96
N LEU A 237 7.52 3.02 8.28
CA LEU A 237 6.57 2.07 7.69
C LEU A 237 7.30 1.15 6.70
N ARG A 238 8.10 1.71 5.78
CA ARG A 238 8.84 0.91 4.79
C ARG A 238 9.82 -0.07 5.44
N LEU A 239 10.56 0.35 6.47
CA LEU A 239 11.45 -0.52 7.21
C LEU A 239 10.70 -1.63 7.93
N CYS A 240 9.51 -1.37 8.50
CA CYS A 240 8.66 -2.43 9.05
C CYS A 240 8.30 -3.46 7.98
N LEU A 241 7.88 -3.00 6.79
CA LEU A 241 7.56 -3.88 5.66
C LEU A 241 8.75 -4.77 5.26
N ILE A 242 9.97 -4.23 5.24
CA ILE A 242 11.19 -4.96 4.91
C ILE A 242 11.56 -5.95 6.03
N ASN A 243 11.70 -5.46 7.26
CA ASN A 243 12.33 -6.19 8.36
C ASN A 243 11.37 -7.16 9.07
N ILE A 244 10.08 -6.83 9.12
CA ILE A 244 9.05 -7.66 9.74
C ILE A 244 8.30 -8.46 8.67
N GLY A 245 7.94 -7.81 7.57
CA GLY A 245 7.20 -8.44 6.47
C GLY A 245 8.07 -9.22 5.48
N TYR A 246 9.40 -9.16 5.59
CA TYR A 246 10.35 -9.72 4.61
C TYR A 246 10.14 -9.19 3.18
N CYS A 247 9.59 -7.98 3.05
CA CYS A 247 9.28 -7.33 1.77
C CYS A 247 10.53 -6.69 1.13
N LYS A 248 11.57 -7.50 0.96
CA LYS A 248 12.86 -7.14 0.37
C LYS A 248 12.73 -6.89 -1.14
N ALA A 249 13.42 -5.86 -1.64
CA ALA A 249 13.40 -5.51 -3.06
C ALA A 249 13.87 -6.69 -3.94
N GLY A 250 13.09 -7.05 -4.95
CA GLY A 250 13.39 -8.16 -5.86
C GLY A 250 13.07 -9.56 -5.32
N ALA A 251 12.74 -9.69 -4.03
CA ALA A 251 12.23 -10.93 -3.44
C ALA A 251 10.79 -10.74 -2.96
N GLY A 252 10.58 -10.27 -1.73
CA GLY A 252 9.25 -10.01 -1.18
C GLY A 252 8.53 -8.82 -1.84
N ASP A 253 9.25 -7.99 -2.59
CA ASP A 253 8.75 -6.85 -3.37
C ASP A 253 9.19 -7.00 -4.85
N PRO A 254 8.41 -7.70 -5.70
CA PRO A 254 8.78 -8.05 -7.07
C PRO A 254 8.36 -6.99 -8.10
N ASN A 255 8.36 -5.71 -7.70
CA ASN A 255 8.03 -4.59 -8.57
C ASN A 255 8.88 -4.55 -9.86
N TYR A 256 8.24 -4.42 -11.03
CA TYR A 256 8.97 -4.43 -12.32
C TYR A 256 9.89 -3.21 -12.52
N ILE A 257 9.48 -2.03 -12.05
CA ILE A 257 10.23 -0.77 -12.18
C ILE A 257 10.44 -0.11 -10.80
N GLY A 258 9.38 -0.02 -10.00
CA GLY A 258 9.38 0.63 -8.69
C GLY A 258 8.88 2.08 -8.71
N LEU A 259 8.75 2.69 -7.52
CA LEU A 259 8.39 4.10 -7.35
C LEU A 259 9.20 4.72 -6.22
N PRO A 260 9.69 5.97 -6.39
CA PRO A 260 10.29 6.72 -5.28
C PRO A 260 9.34 6.89 -4.08
N THR A 261 8.02 6.87 -4.28
CA THR A 261 7.04 6.93 -3.18
C THR A 261 7.09 5.71 -2.24
N LYS A 262 7.72 4.59 -2.64
CA LYS A 262 7.91 3.43 -1.77
C LYS A 262 8.95 3.65 -0.66
N PHE A 263 9.78 4.69 -0.73
CA PHE A 263 10.60 5.11 0.41
C PHE A 263 9.74 5.63 1.59
N GLY A 264 8.46 5.90 1.34
CA GLY A 264 7.49 6.31 2.34
C GLY A 264 6.90 7.68 2.03
N MET A 265 5.61 7.83 2.33
CA MET A 265 4.89 9.08 2.12
C MET A 265 3.89 9.30 3.25
N CYS A 266 4.12 10.34 4.05
CA CYS A 266 3.26 10.75 5.16
C CYS A 266 3.02 12.25 5.07
N ILE A 267 1.76 12.68 5.14
CA ILE A 267 1.38 14.08 5.18
C ILE A 267 0.22 14.29 6.16
N ALA A 268 0.08 15.51 6.65
CA ALA A 268 -1.08 15.91 7.42
C ALA A 268 -2.03 16.81 6.62
N GLU A 269 -3.32 16.77 6.96
CA GLU A 269 -4.28 17.75 6.45
C GLU A 269 -3.95 19.13 7.04
N ASN A 270 -4.06 20.16 6.22
CA ASN A 270 -3.88 21.53 6.66
C ASN A 270 -5.19 22.09 7.21
N GLU A 271 -5.61 21.55 8.36
CA GLU A 271 -6.90 21.85 8.99
C GLU A 271 -7.06 23.33 9.40
N GLU A 272 -5.94 24.04 9.62
CA GLU A 272 -5.96 25.46 10.01
C GLU A 272 -6.43 26.38 8.86
N VAL A 273 -6.19 25.99 7.60
CA VAL A 273 -6.52 26.81 6.42
C VAL A 273 -7.49 26.12 5.46
N SER A 274 -7.81 24.85 5.70
CA SER A 274 -8.81 24.12 4.91
C SER A 274 -10.17 24.78 5.09
N PRO A 275 -10.89 25.09 3.98
CA PRO A 275 -12.23 25.66 4.08
C PRO A 275 -13.30 24.60 4.40
N TRP A 276 -12.94 23.32 4.37
CA TRP A 276 -13.85 22.21 4.61
C TRP A 276 -13.58 21.52 5.93
N THR A 277 -14.57 20.75 6.37
CA THR A 277 -14.43 19.84 7.51
C THR A 277 -13.25 18.88 7.28
N PRO A 278 -12.39 18.64 8.28
CA PRO A 278 -11.29 17.68 8.16
C PRO A 278 -11.76 16.27 7.84
N TYR A 279 -10.93 15.51 7.10
CA TYR A 279 -11.30 14.19 6.61
C TYR A 279 -11.67 13.19 7.73
N HIS A 280 -10.95 13.17 8.85
CA HIS A 280 -11.31 12.32 9.98
C HIS A 280 -12.73 12.58 10.51
N VAL A 281 -13.19 13.83 10.50
CA VAL A 281 -14.54 14.16 10.93
C VAL A 281 -15.58 13.64 9.92
N ASP A 282 -15.27 13.67 8.62
CA ASP A 282 -16.10 13.03 7.60
C ASP A 282 -16.18 11.49 7.80
N GLN A 283 -15.18 10.89 8.47
CA GLN A 283 -15.16 9.48 8.86
C GLN A 283 -15.84 9.19 10.21
N GLY A 284 -16.43 10.21 10.86
CA GLY A 284 -17.18 10.07 12.11
C GLY A 284 -16.39 10.30 13.39
N PHE A 285 -15.13 10.69 13.31
CA PHE A 285 -14.33 11.09 14.47
C PHE A 285 -14.68 12.51 14.94
N LYS A 286 -14.41 12.83 16.20
CA LYS A 286 -14.55 14.21 16.70
C LYS A 286 -13.38 15.07 16.26
N ARG A 287 -13.58 16.40 16.19
CA ARG A 287 -12.54 17.37 15.80
C ARG A 287 -11.31 17.38 16.71
N ASP A 288 -11.46 16.97 17.97
CA ASP A 288 -10.39 16.86 18.95
C ASP A 288 -9.76 15.46 18.99
N GLU A 289 -10.28 14.50 18.22
CA GLU A 289 -9.68 13.18 18.04
C GLU A 289 -8.69 13.21 16.87
N SER A 290 -7.66 12.36 16.96
CA SER A 290 -6.68 12.20 15.89
C SER A 290 -6.89 10.87 15.17
N ALA A 291 -6.68 10.85 13.86
CA ALA A 291 -6.81 9.63 13.06
C ALA A 291 -5.74 9.57 11.97
N VAL A 292 -5.42 8.34 11.56
CA VAL A 292 -4.58 8.05 10.40
C VAL A 292 -5.41 7.32 9.38
N THR A 293 -5.36 7.79 8.14
CA THR A 293 -5.90 7.09 6.98
C THR A 293 -4.75 6.57 6.13
N VAL A 294 -4.79 5.30 5.74
CA VAL A 294 -3.84 4.73 4.78
C VAL A 294 -4.58 4.32 3.52
N VAL A 295 -4.05 4.74 2.38
CA VAL A 295 -4.54 4.39 1.05
C VAL A 295 -3.36 3.93 0.21
N THR A 296 -3.52 2.82 -0.52
CA THR A 296 -2.48 2.33 -1.43
C THR A 296 -2.64 3.01 -2.79
N VAL A 297 -1.58 3.65 -3.26
CA VAL A 297 -1.58 4.48 -4.46
C VAL A 297 -0.43 4.16 -5.40
N THR A 298 -0.60 4.49 -6.68
CA THR A 298 0.50 4.63 -7.63
C THR A 298 1.28 5.94 -7.39
N GLY A 299 2.20 6.30 -8.29
CA GLY A 299 2.89 7.58 -8.23
C GLY A 299 1.96 8.78 -8.44
N PRO A 300 2.25 9.94 -7.82
CA PRO A 300 1.47 11.15 -8.02
C PRO A 300 1.59 11.65 -9.46
N THR A 301 0.51 12.25 -9.96
CA THR A 301 0.56 13.13 -11.12
C THR A 301 0.15 14.55 -10.70
N THR A 302 1.02 15.52 -10.98
CA THR A 302 0.74 16.92 -10.68
C THR A 302 -0.36 17.45 -11.58
N ILE A 303 -1.39 18.04 -10.97
CA ILE A 303 -2.39 18.84 -11.68
C ILE A 303 -1.85 20.26 -11.77
N ILE A 304 -1.54 20.67 -13.01
CA ILE A 304 -1.04 22.00 -13.32
C ILE A 304 -2.24 22.89 -13.62
N ASP A 305 -2.53 23.84 -12.72
CA ASP A 305 -3.71 24.68 -12.83
C ASP A 305 -3.41 26.17 -12.55
N SER A 306 -2.67 26.83 -13.44
CA SER A 306 -2.42 28.27 -13.31
C SER A 306 -3.58 29.16 -13.77
N GLY A 307 -4.60 28.57 -14.41
CA GLY A 307 -5.60 29.29 -15.20
C GLY A 307 -7.02 29.27 -14.65
N SER A 308 -7.41 28.26 -13.86
CA SER A 308 -8.81 28.11 -13.43
C SER A 308 -9.23 29.18 -12.44
N ARG A 309 -10.35 29.84 -12.75
CA ARG A 309 -10.94 30.94 -11.97
C ARG A 309 -12.37 30.65 -11.52
N SER A 310 -12.93 29.50 -11.87
CA SER A 310 -14.24 29.04 -11.40
C SER A 310 -14.16 27.62 -10.86
N PRO A 311 -15.11 27.20 -10.01
CA PRO A 311 -15.20 25.82 -9.54
C PRO A 311 -15.23 24.80 -10.67
N GLU A 312 -16.01 25.07 -11.72
CA GLU A 312 -16.18 24.17 -12.86
C GLU A 312 -14.85 23.99 -13.59
N GLN A 313 -14.11 25.07 -13.85
CA GLN A 313 -12.79 24.98 -14.50
C GLN A 313 -11.79 24.17 -13.66
N THR A 314 -11.77 24.40 -12.34
CA THR A 314 -10.88 23.66 -11.43
C THR A 314 -11.23 22.17 -11.40
N LEU A 315 -12.52 21.84 -11.30
CA LEU A 315 -12.97 20.45 -11.26
C LEU A 315 -12.87 19.76 -12.62
N ASP A 316 -13.10 20.45 -13.74
CA ASP A 316 -12.86 19.95 -15.10
C ASP A 316 -11.38 19.55 -15.27
N ASN A 317 -10.45 20.39 -14.80
CA ASN A 317 -9.02 20.07 -14.84
C ASN A 317 -8.68 18.83 -13.99
N ILE A 318 -9.22 18.75 -12.77
CA ILE A 318 -9.07 17.56 -11.92
C ILE A 318 -9.67 16.32 -12.61
N ALA A 319 -10.86 16.45 -13.19
CA ALA A 319 -11.55 15.36 -13.90
C ALA A 319 -10.77 14.86 -15.11
N SER A 320 -9.97 15.72 -15.75
CA SER A 320 -9.09 15.33 -16.86
C SER A 320 -8.04 14.28 -16.47
N MET A 321 -7.75 14.14 -15.17
CA MET A 321 -6.86 13.08 -14.68
C MET A 321 -7.51 11.69 -14.76
N MET A 322 -8.84 11.56 -14.86
CA MET A 322 -9.50 10.25 -14.83
C MET A 322 -9.36 9.42 -16.12
N PHE A 323 -8.73 9.94 -17.17
CA PHE A 323 -8.66 9.28 -18.48
C PHE A 323 -7.55 8.22 -18.62
N TYR A 324 -6.84 7.86 -17.55
CA TYR A 324 -5.84 6.80 -17.62
C TYR A 324 -6.48 5.43 -17.77
N ARG A 325 -6.27 4.80 -18.94
CA ARG A 325 -6.82 3.47 -19.23
C ARG A 325 -6.25 2.44 -18.26
N ASN A 326 -7.10 1.58 -17.72
CA ASN A 326 -6.78 0.56 -16.70
C ASN A 326 -6.43 1.10 -15.30
N ALA A 327 -6.69 2.38 -14.99
CA ALA A 327 -6.55 2.92 -13.63
C ALA A 327 -7.67 2.50 -12.65
N GLY A 328 -8.31 1.34 -12.88
CA GLY A 328 -9.47 0.89 -12.12
C GLY A 328 -10.81 1.54 -12.51
N ALA A 329 -10.82 2.53 -13.42
CA ALA A 329 -12.05 3.17 -13.89
C ALA A 329 -13.02 2.16 -14.53
N GLY A 330 -14.27 2.15 -14.05
CA GLY A 330 -15.33 1.24 -14.49
C GLY A 330 -15.09 -0.22 -14.10
N ALA A 331 -14.17 -0.53 -13.17
CA ALA A 331 -13.97 -1.89 -12.68
C ALA A 331 -15.18 -2.38 -11.86
N TRP A 332 -15.82 -1.48 -11.12
CA TRP A 332 -16.93 -1.71 -10.19
C TRP A 332 -18.13 -2.43 -10.81
N ILE A 333 -18.39 -2.28 -12.11
CA ILE A 333 -19.49 -2.99 -12.80
C ILE A 333 -19.35 -4.52 -12.72
N ARG A 334 -18.16 -5.04 -12.37
CA ARG A 334 -17.86 -6.48 -12.18
C ARG A 334 -18.01 -6.94 -10.73
N GLY A 335 -18.50 -6.07 -9.86
CA GLY A 335 -18.60 -6.29 -8.42
C GLY A 335 -17.34 -5.91 -7.65
N LEU A 336 -17.45 -6.05 -6.33
CA LEU A 336 -16.40 -5.68 -5.41
C LEU A 336 -15.22 -6.66 -5.47
N PRO A 337 -13.97 -6.16 -5.44
CA PRO A 337 -12.82 -7.01 -5.19
C PRO A 337 -12.92 -7.66 -3.81
N SER A 338 -12.12 -8.70 -3.59
CA SER A 338 -12.04 -9.39 -2.30
C SER A 338 -10.61 -9.65 -1.87
N ALA A 339 -10.35 -9.43 -0.59
CA ALA A 339 -9.06 -9.68 0.05
C ALA A 339 -9.14 -10.95 0.90
N GLN A 340 -8.05 -11.71 0.94
CA GLN A 340 -7.93 -12.82 1.87
C GLN A 340 -7.67 -12.30 3.28
N VAL A 341 -8.36 -12.85 4.29
CA VAL A 341 -8.16 -12.46 5.69
C VAL A 341 -7.03 -13.29 6.29
N GLY A 342 -5.84 -12.70 6.35
CA GLY A 342 -4.63 -13.34 6.87
C GLY A 342 -4.41 -14.73 6.28
N HIS A 343 -4.11 -15.71 7.13
CA HIS A 343 -3.86 -17.10 6.73
C HIS A 343 -5.11 -17.97 6.60
N SER A 344 -6.29 -17.37 6.50
CA SER A 344 -7.55 -18.12 6.43
C SER A 344 -8.04 -18.27 5.00
N ASN A 345 -8.96 -19.20 4.78
CA ASN A 345 -9.72 -19.29 3.52
C ASN A 345 -10.88 -18.27 3.46
N LYS A 346 -11.01 -17.40 4.46
CA LYS A 346 -12.05 -16.37 4.46
C LYS A 346 -11.60 -15.21 3.58
N ARG A 347 -12.55 -14.69 2.80
CA ARG A 347 -12.38 -13.47 2.01
C ARG A 347 -13.40 -12.44 2.45
N VAL A 348 -13.00 -11.18 2.40
CA VAL A 348 -13.91 -10.04 2.59
C VAL A 348 -13.90 -9.19 1.34
N THR A 349 -15.07 -8.69 0.95
CA THR A 349 -15.19 -7.72 -0.12
C THR A 349 -14.89 -6.33 0.40
N TYR A 350 -14.33 -5.48 -0.45
CA TYR A 350 -14.04 -4.08 -0.09
C TYR A 350 -14.25 -3.15 -1.27
N GLN A 351 -14.54 -1.88 -0.98
CA GLN A 351 -14.66 -0.84 -2.00
C GLN A 351 -13.28 -0.40 -2.48
N SER A 352 -13.10 -0.29 -3.79
CA SER A 352 -11.84 0.14 -4.42
C SER A 352 -12.10 0.52 -5.88
N PRO A 353 -11.27 1.39 -6.49
CA PRO A 353 -10.19 2.16 -5.86
C PRO A 353 -10.68 3.46 -5.21
N TYR A 354 -9.92 4.00 -4.26
CA TYR A 354 -10.06 5.39 -3.82
C TYR A 354 -8.94 6.20 -4.46
N HIS A 355 -9.23 7.38 -4.99
CA HIS A 355 -8.26 8.23 -5.67
C HIS A 355 -8.00 9.48 -4.83
N PRO A 356 -6.87 9.55 -4.10
CA PRO A 356 -6.48 10.75 -3.38
C PRO A 356 -6.20 11.92 -4.31
N ILE A 357 -6.82 13.05 -4.00
CA ILE A 357 -6.66 14.32 -4.70
C ILE A 357 -6.21 15.32 -3.64
N ILE A 358 -4.89 15.54 -3.59
CA ILE A 358 -4.28 16.46 -2.63
C ILE A 358 -4.36 17.87 -3.19
N LEU A 359 -5.28 18.67 -2.65
CA LEU A 359 -5.51 20.04 -3.06
C LEU A 359 -4.65 20.99 -2.23
N SER A 360 -4.00 21.94 -2.88
CA SER A 360 -3.54 23.15 -2.19
C SER A 360 -4.71 23.91 -1.57
N PRO A 361 -4.48 24.65 -0.47
CA PRO A 361 -5.51 25.48 0.15
C PRO A 361 -6.24 26.40 -0.84
N SER A 362 -5.50 27.05 -1.75
CA SER A 362 -6.06 27.98 -2.74
C SER A 362 -6.98 27.32 -3.78
N ARG A 363 -6.86 26.01 -4.03
CA ARG A 363 -7.81 25.27 -4.90
C ARG A 363 -9.08 24.91 -4.12
N ALA A 364 -8.97 24.49 -2.87
CA ALA A 364 -10.13 24.22 -2.02
C ALA A 364 -10.94 25.50 -1.73
N VAL A 365 -10.27 26.63 -1.47
CA VAL A 365 -10.92 27.92 -1.18
C VAL A 365 -11.78 28.41 -2.34
N ILE A 366 -11.32 28.29 -3.59
CA ILE A 366 -12.11 28.70 -4.76
C ILE A 366 -13.43 27.94 -4.87
N LEU A 367 -13.45 26.66 -4.47
CA LEU A 367 -14.66 25.84 -4.46
C LEU A 367 -15.58 26.29 -3.33
N ALA A 368 -15.03 26.44 -2.13
CA ALA A 368 -15.81 26.82 -0.95
C ALA A 368 -16.39 28.25 -1.05
N GLU A 369 -15.65 29.23 -1.59
CA GLU A 369 -16.15 30.60 -1.80
C GLU A 369 -17.31 30.65 -2.79
N ALA A 370 -17.39 29.70 -3.72
CA ALA A 370 -18.54 29.53 -4.61
C ALA A 370 -19.71 28.76 -3.96
N GLY A 371 -19.62 28.45 -2.65
CA GLY A 371 -20.64 27.74 -1.90
C GLY A 371 -20.58 26.21 -2.04
N MET A 372 -19.52 25.66 -2.63
CA MET A 372 -19.39 24.21 -2.84
C MET A 372 -18.81 23.52 -1.60
N SER A 373 -19.54 22.55 -1.05
CA SER A 373 -19.00 21.64 -0.03
C SER A 373 -18.02 20.63 -0.63
N LYS A 374 -17.27 19.93 0.22
CA LYS A 374 -16.41 18.81 -0.20
C LYS A 374 -17.22 17.74 -0.93
N GLN A 375 -18.42 17.43 -0.41
CA GLN A 375 -19.34 16.45 -0.97
C GLN A 375 -19.91 16.89 -2.32
N ASP A 376 -20.18 18.19 -2.50
CA ASP A 376 -20.63 18.72 -3.80
C ASP A 376 -19.53 18.57 -4.85
N ALA A 377 -18.27 18.85 -4.50
CA ALA A 377 -17.12 18.66 -5.40
C ALA A 377 -16.94 17.18 -5.78
N GLN A 378 -17.05 16.26 -4.82
CA GLN A 378 -17.02 14.81 -5.06
C GLN A 378 -18.17 14.35 -5.96
N ALA A 379 -19.40 14.82 -5.70
CA ALA A 379 -20.57 14.51 -6.52
C ALA A 379 -20.45 15.07 -7.95
N TRP A 380 -19.86 16.27 -8.09
CA TRP A 380 -19.55 16.86 -9.38
C TRP A 380 -18.55 15.98 -10.13
N LEU A 381 -17.43 15.57 -9.50
CA LEU A 381 -16.43 14.70 -10.13
C LEU A 381 -17.05 13.38 -10.57
N HIS A 382 -17.82 12.72 -9.69
CA HIS A 382 -18.51 11.48 -10.02
C HIS A 382 -19.48 11.60 -11.22
N ARG A 383 -20.16 12.75 -11.36
CA ARG A 383 -21.06 13.01 -12.48
C ARG A 383 -20.32 13.21 -13.81
N HIS A 384 -19.17 13.88 -13.78
CA HIS A 384 -18.45 14.32 -15.00
C HIS A 384 -17.32 13.38 -15.41
N CYS A 385 -16.72 12.65 -14.47
CA CYS A 385 -15.75 11.59 -14.74
C CYS A 385 -16.48 10.34 -15.22
N ARG A 386 -16.81 10.31 -16.51
CA ARG A 386 -17.49 9.19 -17.16
C ARG A 386 -16.59 8.52 -18.20
N LEU A 387 -16.81 7.23 -18.42
CA LEU A 387 -16.17 6.45 -19.49
C LEU A 387 -17.20 5.67 -20.28
N SER A 388 -16.84 5.32 -21.51
CA SER A 388 -17.63 4.41 -22.34
C SER A 388 -17.78 3.04 -21.68
N LEU A 389 -19.02 2.55 -21.61
CA LEU A 389 -19.33 1.21 -21.14
C LEU A 389 -18.64 0.15 -22.03
N GLN A 390 -18.58 0.37 -23.35
CA GLN A 390 -17.85 -0.52 -24.27
C GLN A 390 -16.37 -0.60 -23.92
N SER A 391 -15.74 0.54 -23.62
CA SER A 391 -14.33 0.57 -23.21
C SER A 391 -14.11 -0.21 -21.92
N ALA A 392 -15.02 -0.03 -20.94
CA ALA A 392 -14.98 -0.79 -19.70
C ALA A 392 -15.13 -2.30 -19.99
N LEU A 393 -16.13 -2.74 -20.75
CA LEU A 393 -16.37 -4.15 -21.09
C LEU A 393 -15.22 -4.79 -21.87
N GLY A 394 -14.60 -4.04 -22.79
CA GLY A 394 -13.47 -4.51 -23.58
C GLY A 394 -12.18 -4.71 -22.78
N ALA A 395 -12.04 -4.11 -21.60
CA ALA A 395 -10.86 -4.26 -20.76
C ALA A 395 -10.76 -5.64 -20.09
N ARG A 396 -11.90 -6.20 -19.66
CA ARG A 396 -11.98 -7.52 -19.00
C ARG A 396 -13.39 -8.06 -19.07
N GLY A 397 -13.53 -9.36 -19.29
CA GLY A 397 -14.82 -10.05 -19.38
C GLY A 397 -15.76 -9.79 -18.20
N MET A 398 -17.06 -9.80 -18.48
CA MET A 398 -18.11 -9.61 -17.49
C MET A 398 -18.50 -10.94 -16.84
N PRO A 399 -18.57 -11.03 -15.49
CA PRO A 399 -19.13 -12.21 -14.83
C PRO A 399 -20.61 -12.37 -15.17
N VAL A 400 -20.97 -13.54 -15.69
CA VAL A 400 -22.35 -13.87 -16.06
C VAL A 400 -22.79 -15.20 -15.46
N ASP A 401 -24.09 -15.36 -15.25
CA ASP A 401 -24.68 -16.65 -14.92
C ASP A 401 -24.72 -17.59 -16.14
N ALA A 402 -25.26 -18.80 -15.94
CA ALA A 402 -25.37 -19.81 -17.00
C ALA A 402 -26.29 -19.38 -18.17
N GLN A 403 -27.09 -18.33 -17.99
CA GLN A 403 -27.98 -17.77 -19.00
C GLN A 403 -27.39 -16.51 -19.66
N GLY A 404 -26.16 -16.12 -19.29
CA GLY A 404 -25.50 -14.93 -19.83
C GLY A 404 -25.96 -13.62 -19.20
N LYS A 405 -26.74 -13.65 -18.10
CA LYS A 405 -27.12 -12.45 -17.36
C LYS A 405 -25.96 -12.01 -16.48
N TRP A 406 -25.70 -10.70 -16.42
CA TRP A 406 -24.65 -10.16 -15.56
C TRP A 406 -24.94 -10.47 -14.10
N LEU A 407 -23.94 -10.99 -13.39
CA LEU A 407 -24.06 -11.32 -11.95
C LEU A 407 -24.07 -10.05 -11.09
N THR A 408 -23.43 -8.99 -11.58
CA THR A 408 -23.26 -7.69 -10.93
C THR A 408 -23.80 -6.60 -11.84
N HIS A 409 -24.53 -5.64 -11.27
CA HIS A 409 -25.18 -4.56 -12.02
C HIS A 409 -25.98 -5.01 -13.26
N PRO A 410 -26.90 -5.99 -13.13
CA PRO A 410 -27.70 -6.47 -14.26
C PRO A 410 -28.55 -5.36 -14.91
N GLU A 411 -28.83 -4.27 -14.20
CA GLU A 411 -29.49 -3.08 -14.72
C GLU A 411 -28.70 -2.36 -15.83
N LEU A 412 -27.39 -2.55 -15.91
CA LEU A 412 -26.53 -1.96 -16.94
C LEU A 412 -26.42 -2.83 -18.20
N GLN A 413 -26.76 -4.12 -18.12
CA GLN A 413 -26.63 -5.06 -19.22
C GLN A 413 -27.37 -4.62 -20.51
N PRO A 414 -28.59 -4.04 -20.46
CA PRO A 414 -29.28 -3.54 -21.65
C PRO A 414 -28.52 -2.41 -22.37
N LEU A 415 -27.68 -1.66 -21.66
CA LEU A 415 -26.87 -0.58 -22.22
C LEU A 415 -25.60 -1.11 -22.92
N ALA A 416 -25.27 -2.39 -22.74
CA ALA A 416 -24.05 -3.00 -23.30
C ALA A 416 -24.05 -3.10 -24.84
N SER A 417 -25.19 -2.86 -25.51
CA SER A 417 -25.27 -2.76 -26.97
C SER A 417 -25.25 -1.32 -27.49
N ASP A 418 -25.35 -0.33 -26.61
CA ASP A 418 -25.32 1.09 -26.98
C ASP A 418 -23.86 1.58 -27.05
N PRO A 419 -23.39 2.04 -28.22
CA PRO A 419 -22.01 2.53 -28.38
C PRO A 419 -21.74 3.82 -27.59
N GLU A 420 -22.78 4.62 -27.33
CA GLU A 420 -22.68 5.92 -26.65
C GLU A 420 -22.95 5.81 -25.14
N ALA A 421 -23.31 4.63 -24.64
CA ALA A 421 -23.52 4.41 -23.23
C ALA A 421 -22.24 4.71 -22.42
N THR A 422 -22.39 5.57 -21.42
CA THR A 422 -21.34 5.90 -20.47
C THR A 422 -21.74 5.54 -19.06
N ILE A 423 -20.75 5.22 -18.24
CA ILE A 423 -20.89 4.96 -16.81
C ILE A 423 -19.97 5.90 -16.02
N PRO A 424 -20.24 6.15 -14.73
CA PRO A 424 -19.26 6.76 -13.84
C PRO A 424 -17.96 5.95 -13.75
N ALA A 425 -16.83 6.64 -13.64
CA ALA A 425 -15.53 6.01 -13.52
C ALA A 425 -15.34 5.27 -12.19
N LEU A 426 -15.85 5.82 -11.10
CA LEU A 426 -15.92 5.17 -9.79
C LEU A 426 -17.39 4.95 -9.43
N GLU A 427 -17.68 3.99 -8.56
CA GLU A 427 -19.06 3.63 -8.21
C GLU A 427 -19.72 4.71 -7.34
N HIS A 428 -18.92 5.37 -6.50
CA HIS A 428 -19.40 6.33 -5.53
C HIS A 428 -18.52 7.60 -5.49
N PRO A 429 -19.11 8.76 -5.15
CA PRO A 429 -18.40 10.04 -5.13
C PRO A 429 -17.30 10.14 -4.06
N GLU A 430 -17.44 9.50 -2.91
CA GLU A 430 -16.43 9.48 -1.85
C GLU A 430 -15.11 8.81 -2.26
N GLN A 431 -15.13 8.02 -3.35
CA GLN A 431 -13.92 7.44 -3.93
C GLN A 431 -13.01 8.51 -4.56
N TYR A 432 -13.50 9.73 -4.79
CA TYR A 432 -12.66 10.90 -5.07
C TYR A 432 -12.25 11.54 -3.73
N LEU A 433 -11.11 11.09 -3.17
CA LEU A 433 -10.69 11.46 -1.83
C LEU A 433 -10.04 12.86 -1.83
N LEU A 434 -10.81 13.90 -1.52
CA LEU A 434 -10.30 15.28 -1.44
C LEU A 434 -9.62 15.52 -0.10
N PHE A 435 -8.34 15.93 -0.13
CA PHE A 435 -7.53 16.18 1.06
C PHE A 435 -6.74 17.48 0.90
N VAL A 436 -6.84 18.42 1.84
CA VAL A 436 -6.19 19.74 1.72
C VAL A 436 -4.83 19.71 2.39
N SER A 437 -3.75 19.94 1.65
CA SER A 437 -2.39 19.99 2.19
C SER A 437 -1.50 20.82 1.26
N GLY A 438 -0.33 21.23 1.73
CA GLY A 438 0.61 22.02 0.94
C GLY A 438 0.53 23.53 1.20
N GLY A 439 1.24 24.29 0.36
CA GLY A 439 1.24 25.75 0.38
C GLY A 439 0.16 26.36 -0.53
N SER A 440 -0.09 27.65 -0.37
CA SER A 440 -1.23 28.38 -0.96
C SER A 440 -1.02 28.82 -2.43
N THR A 441 -0.65 27.90 -3.31
CA THR A 441 -0.55 28.15 -4.78
C THR A 441 -1.55 27.30 -5.55
N HIS A 442 -1.60 27.39 -6.88
CA HIS A 442 -2.68 26.79 -7.70
C HIS A 442 -2.41 25.36 -8.18
N TYR A 443 -1.83 24.50 -7.34
CA TYR A 443 -1.48 23.13 -7.73
C TYR A 443 -2.22 22.08 -6.91
N ALA A 444 -2.35 20.88 -7.47
CA ALA A 444 -2.83 19.71 -6.77
C ALA A 444 -2.05 18.47 -7.22
N ASN A 445 -2.19 17.37 -6.49
CA ASN A 445 -1.67 16.07 -6.90
C ASN A 445 -2.81 15.06 -6.97
N PHE A 446 -2.84 14.31 -8.07
CA PHE A 446 -3.77 13.21 -8.27
C PHE A 446 -3.03 11.89 -8.10
N PHE A 447 -3.61 10.98 -7.32
CA PHE A 447 -3.11 9.63 -7.11
C PHE A 447 -4.16 8.62 -7.56
N TYR A 448 -3.74 7.60 -8.30
CA TYR A 448 -4.61 6.45 -8.57
C TYR A 448 -4.44 5.43 -7.44
N GLY A 449 -5.49 5.22 -6.65
CA GLY A 449 -5.51 4.10 -5.71
C GLY A 449 -5.65 2.75 -6.39
N THR A 450 -5.23 1.71 -5.68
CA THR A 450 -5.14 0.34 -6.23
C THR A 450 -5.90 -0.71 -5.41
N TYR A 451 -6.04 -0.53 -4.09
CA TYR A 451 -6.81 -1.41 -3.21
C TYR A 451 -7.82 -0.62 -2.38
N GLY A 452 -8.14 -1.10 -1.18
CA GLY A 452 -9.00 -0.40 -0.24
C GLY A 452 -8.28 0.74 0.50
N ILE A 453 -9.01 1.27 1.46
CA ILE A 453 -8.61 2.37 2.34
C ILE A 453 -9.01 1.99 3.77
N ALA A 454 -8.24 2.43 4.75
CA ALA A 454 -8.56 2.23 6.16
C ALA A 454 -8.22 3.49 6.96
N THR A 455 -9.10 3.82 7.91
CA THR A 455 -8.94 4.94 8.85
C THR A 455 -8.98 4.39 10.26
N MET A 456 -7.93 4.63 11.04
CA MET A 456 -7.81 4.17 12.42
C MET A 456 -7.58 5.35 13.37
N PRO A 457 -8.15 5.32 14.60
CA PRO A 457 -7.83 6.31 15.62
C PRO A 457 -6.35 6.25 15.99
N VAL A 458 -5.79 7.38 16.40
CA VAL A 458 -4.48 7.44 17.04
C VAL A 458 -4.67 7.41 18.55
N GLU A 459 -4.17 6.37 19.21
CA GLU A 459 -4.11 6.30 20.66
C GLU A 459 -3.04 7.25 21.18
N GLU A 460 -3.45 8.29 21.90
CA GLU A 460 -2.50 9.25 22.46
C GLU A 460 -1.79 8.69 23.70
N GLY A 461 -0.46 8.82 23.70
CA GLY A 461 0.45 8.40 24.79
C GLY A 461 0.23 9.15 26.10
#